data_AF-A0A1I7XEU6-F1
#
_entry.id   AF-A0A1I7XEU6-F1
#
_cell.length_a   1.000
_cell.length_b   1.000
_cell.length_c   1.000
_cell.angle_alpha   90.00
_cell.angle_beta   90.00
_cell.angle_gamma   90.00
#
_symmetry.space_group_name_H-M   'P 1'
#
loop_
_entity.id
_entity.type
_entity.pdbx_description
1 polymer ?
#
loop_
_entity_poly.entity_id
_entity_poly.type
_entity_poly.pdbx_seq_one_letter_code
_entity_poly.pdbx_strand_id
1 'polypeptide(L)' 'MLLKHANRYDLYSVKVYRFRRFKAGDFDVSDRRHSGIPQTLKTDPLEALLRENPLQARKGLA' A
#
# COMPACT_ATOMS: atom_id res chain seq x y z
N MET A 1 -0.24 -1.09 -19.51
CA MET A 1 0.17 0.10 -18.73
C MET A 1 1.54 -0.14 -18.16
N LEU A 2 2.51 0.70 -18.50
CA LEU A 2 3.92 0.52 -18.21
C LEU A 2 4.24 1.38 -16.97
N LEU A 3 4.44 0.76 -15.80
CA LEU A 3 4.76 1.45 -14.55
C LEU A 3 6.19 2.00 -14.61
N LYS A 4 6.39 3.08 -15.38
CA LYS A 4 7.72 3.65 -15.68
C LYS A 4 8.30 4.51 -14.57
N HIS A 5 7.62 4.61 -13.43
CA HIS A 5 8.02 5.50 -12.35
C HIS A 5 7.94 4.85 -10.97
N ALA A 6 8.25 3.56 -10.86
CA ALA A 6 8.64 3.01 -9.55
C ALA A 6 9.89 3.77 -9.10
N ASN A 7 9.76 4.49 -7.99
CA ASN A 7 10.74 5.42 -7.46
C ASN A 7 12.13 4.76 -7.39
N ARG A 8 13.15 5.39 -7.98
CA ARG A 8 14.54 4.91 -7.97
C ARG A 8 15.01 4.55 -6.55
N TYR A 9 14.48 5.24 -5.53
CA TYR A 9 14.71 4.94 -4.12
C TYR A 9 14.08 3.62 -3.66
N ASP A 10 12.87 3.28 -4.08
CA ASP A 10 12.21 2.01 -3.71
C ASP A 10 12.98 0.82 -4.29
N LEU A 11 13.38 0.91 -5.56
CA LEU A 11 14.14 -0.15 -6.23
C LEU A 11 15.53 -0.33 -5.60
N TYR A 12 16.18 0.77 -5.20
CA TYR A 12 17.47 0.72 -4.51
C TYR A 12 17.33 0.13 -3.09
N SER A 13 16.31 0.57 -2.35
CA SER A 13 16.02 0.12 -1.00
C SER A 13 15.76 -1.39 -0.94
N VAL A 14 14.94 -1.91 -1.86
CA VAL A 14 14.65 -3.36 -1.95
C VAL A 14 15.91 -4.17 -2.26
N LYS A 15 16.77 -3.70 -3.18
CA LYS A 15 18.04 -4.39 -3.50
C LYS A 15 18.99 -4.46 -2.30
N VAL A 16 19.17 -3.35 -1.60
CA VAL A 16 20.04 -3.29 -0.41
C VAL A 16 19.49 -4.18 0.70
N TYR A 17 18.19 -4.14 0.95
CA TYR A 17 17.54 -4.97 1.97
C TYR A 17 17.68 -6.46 1.68
N ARG A 18 17.37 -6.90 0.45
CA ARG A 18 17.49 -8.33 0.06
C ARG A 18 18.94 -8.82 0.10
N PHE A 19 19.91 -8.01 -0.30
CA PHE A 19 21.33 -8.39 -0.23
C PHE A 19 21.83 -8.55 1.21
N ARG A 20 21.36 -7.70 2.14
CA ARG A 20 21.64 -7.86 3.57
C ARG A 20 21.06 -9.16 4.13
N ARG A 21 19.81 -9.50 3.77
CA ARG A 21 19.18 -10.78 4.19
C ARG A 21 19.96 -11.99 3.68
N PHE A 22 20.37 -11.96 2.41
CA PHE A 22 21.20 -13.00 1.81
C PHE A 22 22.54 -13.19 2.54
N LYS A 23 23.24 -12.09 2.89
CA LYS A 23 24.49 -12.15 3.68
C LYS A 23 24.29 -12.71 5.09
N ALA A 24 23.09 -12.57 5.66
CA ALA A 24 22.71 -13.14 6.94
C ALA A 24 22.24 -14.61 6.84
N GLY A 25 22.25 -15.22 5.65
CA GLY A 25 21.76 -16.58 5.43
C GLY A 25 20.23 -16.70 5.39
N ASP A 26 19.50 -15.58 5.34
CA ASP A 26 18.05 -15.56 5.13
C ASP A 26 17.76 -15.62 3.62
N PHE A 27 17.51 -16.84 3.15
CA PHE A 27 17.13 -17.14 1.76
C PHE A 27 15.61 -17.17 1.56
N ASP A 28 14.82 -16.80 2.57
CA ASP A 28 13.37 -16.76 2.45
C ASP A 28 12.94 -15.62 1.52
N VAL A 29 12.52 -16.01 0.34
CA VAL A 29 12.01 -15.12 -0.70
C VAL A 29 10.56 -14.71 -0.43
N SER A 30 9.82 -15.47 0.39
CA SER A 30 8.46 -15.14 0.75
C SER A 30 8.40 -13.80 1.48
N ASP A 31 7.32 -13.06 1.21
CA ASP A 31 7.07 -11.84 1.95
C ASP A 31 6.67 -12.21 3.37
N ARG A 32 7.27 -11.51 4.34
CA ARG A 32 6.91 -11.70 5.73
C ARG A 32 5.45 -11.33 5.89
N ARG A 33 4.74 -12.07 6.73
CA ARG A 33 3.37 -11.71 7.09
C ARG A 33 3.37 -10.28 7.63
N HIS A 34 2.79 -9.38 6.85
CA HIS A 34 2.53 -8.03 7.29
C HIS A 34 1.33 -8.08 8.23
N SER A 35 1.58 -7.95 9.53
CA SER A 35 0.53 -7.68 10.50
C SER A 35 0.32 -6.17 10.54
N GLY A 36 -0.75 -5.75 9.91
CA GLY A 36 -1.17 -4.37 9.84
C GLY A 36 -2.58 -4.36 9.31
N ILE A 37 -3.53 -4.01 10.17
CA ILE A 37 -4.86 -3.63 9.70
C ILE A 37 -4.62 -2.30 8.98
N PRO A 38 -5.03 -2.13 7.71
CA PRO A 38 -5.01 -0.83 7.06
C PRO A 38 -5.67 0.15 8.03
N GLN A 39 -4.93 1.18 8.42
CA GLN A 39 -5.45 2.15 9.38
C GLN A 39 -6.80 2.60 8.85
N THR A 40 -7.88 2.35 9.59
CA THR A 40 -9.21 2.74 9.18
C THR A 40 -9.13 4.24 8.93
N LEU A 41 -9.29 4.64 7.66
CA LEU A 41 -9.42 6.05 7.32
C LEU A 41 -10.55 6.60 8.19
N LYS A 42 -10.31 7.71 8.89
CA LYS A 42 -11.39 8.41 9.60
C LYS A 42 -12.51 8.61 8.61
N THR A 43 -13.64 7.96 8.84
CA THR A 43 -14.78 7.99 7.93
C THR A 43 -15.58 9.27 8.09
N ASP A 44 -15.35 10.08 9.13
CA ASP A 44 -16.12 11.30 9.39
C ASP A 44 -16.24 12.25 8.18
N PRO A 45 -15.15 12.53 7.41
CA PRO A 45 -15.25 13.35 6.20
C PRO A 45 -15.96 12.64 5.04
N LEU A 46 -15.84 11.32 4.96
CA LEU A 46 -16.52 10.50 3.95
C LEU A 46 -18.03 10.47 4.23
N GLU A 47 -18.43 10.27 5.49
CA GLU A 47 -19.81 10.27 5.95
C GLU A 47 -20.48 11.64 5.76
N ALA A 48 -19.75 12.73 6.01
CA ALA A 48 -20.23 14.09 5.73
C ALA A 48 -20.49 14.29 4.23
N LEU A 49 -19.55 13.87 3.38
CA LEU A 49 -19.68 13.98 1.92
C LEU A 49 -20.82 13.11 1.37
N LEU A 50 -21.04 11.92 1.93
CA LEU A 50 -22.16 11.04 1.58
C LEU A 50 -23.52 11.63 1.98
N ARG A 51 -23.59 12.32 3.12
CA ARG A 51 -24.81 13.05 3.55
C ARG A 51 -25.11 14.26 2.69
N GLU A 52 -24.08 15.01 2.30
CA GLU A 52 -24.22 16.20 1.46
C GLU A 52 -24.56 15.87 0.00
N ASN A 53 -24.10 14.71 -0.52
CA ASN A 53 -24.40 14.29 -1.88
C ASN A 53 -24.72 12.78 -2.01
N PRO A 54 -26.00 12.40 -1.79
CA PRO A 54 -26.44 11.00 -1.84
C PRO A 54 -26.28 10.34 -3.22
N LEU A 55 -26.27 11.13 -4.30
CA LEU A 55 -26.14 10.61 -5.67
C LEU A 55 -24.71 10.20 -6.01
N GLN A 56 -23.72 10.80 -5.35
CA GLN A 56 -22.31 10.46 -5.51
C GLN A 56 -21.95 9.15 -4.78
N ALA A 57 -22.64 8.85 -3.67
CA ALA A 57 -22.52 7.60 -2.92
C ALA A 57 -22.72 6.34 -3.78
N ARG A 58 -23.67 6.35 -4.71
CA ARG A 58 -24.00 5.18 -5.54
C ARG A 58 -23.03 4.93 -6.70
N LYS A 59 -22.26 5.94 -7.13
CA LYS A 59 -21.32 5.83 -8.26
C LYS A 59 -19.87 5.49 -7.85
N GLY A 60 -19.51 5.70 -6.59
CA GLY A 60 -18.14 5.50 -6.09
C GLY A 60 -17.91 4.25 -5.23
N LEU A 61 -18.92 3.40 -5.06
CA LEU A 61 -18.86 2.18 -4.23
C LEU A 61 -18.83 0.87 -5.05
N ALA A 62 -18.50 0.95 -6.34
CA ALA A 62 -18.31 -0.21 -7.22
C ALA A 62 -16.81 -0.51 -7.43
#